data_AF-A0A850B7J3-F1
#
_entry.id   AF-A0A850B7J3-F1
#
_cell.length_a   1.000
_cell.length_b   1.000
_cell.length_c   1.000
_cell.angle_alpha   90.00
_cell.angle_beta   90.00
_cell.angle_gamma   90.00
#
_symmetry.space_group_name_H-M   'P 1'
#
loop_
_entity.id
_entity.type
_entity.pdbx_description
1 polymer ?
#
loop_
_entity_poly.entity_id
_entity_poly.type
_entity_poly.pdbx_seq_one_letter_code
_entity_poly.pdbx_strand_id
1 'polypeptide(L)'
;MPLHLLRSVVAVACGLGAFLGASAARADAPAKSSNRSPFEVDPVIEIPVTLGLGAALGMSRVFSREVLRPACNPCNPADVNAFDRTVIGWHSSDLRTVSDINYALSLTVPFAFSFFDTLLREDCDGWGGMAKDFLVLAETAMAALSTNNFISFAVRRPRPLAYDPTHFSEEARTSATNVLSFPSGHTAGSFALATAYSRLYTMRHSGHWSSVFV
;
A
#
# COMPACT_ATOMS: atom_id res chain seq x y z
N MET A 1 -23.97 -29.21 12.18
CA MET A 1 -22.98 -28.20 11.72
C MET A 1 -21.71 -28.95 11.33
N PRO A 2 -21.29 -28.94 10.04
CA PRO A 2 -20.30 -29.90 9.55
C PRO A 2 -18.85 -29.42 9.75
N LEU A 3 -17.96 -30.36 10.08
CA LEU A 3 -16.55 -30.22 10.47
C LEU A 3 -15.59 -29.65 9.41
N HIS A 4 -16.07 -29.14 8.27
CA HIS A 4 -15.23 -28.63 7.19
C HIS A 4 -14.73 -27.18 7.41
N LEU A 5 -15.35 -26.42 8.30
CA LEU A 5 -14.97 -25.04 8.61
C LEU A 5 -13.73 -24.90 9.53
N LEU A 6 -13.36 -25.97 10.26
CA LEU A 6 -12.25 -25.92 11.21
C LEU A 6 -10.86 -26.03 10.55
N ARG A 7 -10.79 -26.59 9.33
CA ARG A 7 -9.52 -26.77 8.61
C ARG A 7 -9.03 -25.50 7.90
N SER A 8 -9.93 -24.55 7.61
CA SER A 8 -9.57 -23.29 6.94
C SER A 8 -9.02 -22.22 7.89
N VAL A 9 -9.31 -22.31 9.19
CA VAL A 9 -8.83 -21.33 10.19
C VAL A 9 -7.39 -21.61 10.63
N VAL A 10 -6.94 -22.87 10.57
CA VAL A 10 -5.58 -23.26 11.00
C VAL A 10 -4.50 -22.93 9.95
N ALA A 11 -4.85 -22.88 8.65
CA ALA A 11 -3.89 -22.54 7.59
C ALA A 11 -3.56 -21.04 7.50
N VAL A 12 -4.40 -20.16 8.05
CA VAL A 12 -4.18 -18.70 8.05
C VAL A 12 -3.28 -18.26 9.22
N ALA A 13 -3.16 -19.07 10.28
CA ALA A 13 -2.35 -18.75 11.45
C ALA A 13 -0.83 -18.91 11.23
N CYS A 14 -0.39 -19.72 10.27
CA CYS A 14 1.05 -19.89 9.98
C CYS A 14 1.70 -18.74 9.20
N GLY A 15 0.91 -17.82 8.62
CA GLY A 15 1.44 -16.68 7.86
C GLY A 15 1.72 -15.41 8.68
N LEU A 16 1.21 -15.32 9.91
CA LEU A 16 1.32 -14.12 10.75
C LEU A 16 2.53 -14.12 11.71
N GLY A 17 3.31 -15.20 11.77
CA GLY A 17 4.36 -15.40 12.76
C GLY A 17 5.71 -14.70 12.52
N ALA A 18 5.87 -13.92 11.44
CA ALA A 18 7.17 -13.38 11.03
C ALA A 18 7.37 -11.87 11.28
N PHE A 19 6.47 -11.17 11.97
CA PHE A 19 6.52 -9.70 12.09
C PHE A 19 7.00 -9.14 13.46
N LEU A 20 7.59 -9.95 14.33
CA LEU A 20 8.14 -9.49 15.61
C LEU A 20 9.66 -9.69 15.69
N GLY A 21 10.37 -9.04 14.78
CA GLY A 21 11.79 -8.71 14.97
C GLY A 21 11.90 -7.34 15.61
N ALA A 22 12.02 -7.26 16.93
CA ALA A 22 12.40 -6.05 17.62
C ALA A 22 13.84 -5.68 17.23
N SER A 23 14.00 -4.79 16.24
CA SER A 23 15.29 -4.15 15.99
C SER A 23 15.54 -3.15 17.11
N ALA A 24 16.38 -3.53 18.06
CA ALA A 24 16.98 -2.57 18.99
C ALA A 24 17.76 -1.56 18.14
N ALA A 25 17.26 -0.33 18.07
CA ALA A 25 17.96 0.78 17.43
C ALA A 25 19.27 1.04 18.20
N ARG A 26 20.38 0.47 17.71
CA ARG A 26 21.70 1.00 18.04
C ARG A 26 21.86 2.31 17.27
N ALA A 27 22.19 3.38 17.98
CA ALA A 27 22.67 4.60 17.37
C ALA A 27 24.07 4.30 16.80
N ASP A 28 24.12 3.90 15.53
CA ASP A 28 25.37 3.78 14.82
C ASP A 28 25.98 5.17 14.59
N ALA A 29 27.31 5.22 14.66
CA ALA A 29 28.12 6.42 14.39
C ALA A 29 27.74 7.07 13.04
N PRO A 30 27.96 8.40 12.86
CA PRO A 30 27.54 9.11 11.65
C PRO A 30 28.09 8.41 10.41
N ALA A 31 27.19 7.80 9.64
CA ALA A 31 27.52 7.12 8.42
C ALA A 31 28.12 8.13 7.44
N LYS A 32 29.33 7.83 6.97
CA LYS A 32 29.91 8.53 5.82
C LYS A 32 28.90 8.41 4.67
N SER A 33 28.55 9.53 4.01
CA SER A 33 27.58 9.52 2.91
C SER A 33 27.97 8.43 1.91
N SER A 34 27.15 7.39 1.83
CA SER A 34 27.33 6.29 0.91
C SER A 34 26.62 6.66 -0.38
N ASN A 35 27.38 7.02 -1.41
CA ASN A 35 26.89 7.17 -2.79
C ASN A 35 26.58 5.79 -3.42
N ARG A 36 26.04 4.87 -2.62
CA ARG A 36 25.64 3.53 -3.04
C ARG A 36 24.27 3.24 -2.45
N SER A 37 23.45 2.51 -3.20
CA SER A 37 22.19 1.94 -2.73
C SER A 37 22.46 1.25 -1.40
N PRO A 38 21.67 1.58 -0.36
CA PRO A 38 21.84 1.00 0.96
C PRO A 38 21.35 -0.45 1.03
N PHE A 39 20.81 -0.98 -0.07
CA PHE A 39 20.21 -2.30 -0.13
C PHE A 39 21.14 -3.31 -0.80
N GLU A 40 21.20 -4.50 -0.21
CA GLU A 40 21.77 -5.69 -0.82
C GLU A 40 20.63 -6.56 -1.33
N VAL A 41 20.70 -6.93 -2.60
CA VAL A 41 19.66 -7.72 -3.28
C VAL A 41 20.20 -9.13 -3.48
N ASP A 42 19.53 -10.10 -2.87
CA ASP A 42 19.76 -11.52 -3.14
C ASP A 42 18.64 -12.03 -4.08
N PRO A 43 18.96 -12.34 -5.36
CA PRO A 43 17.96 -12.83 -6.30
C PRO A 43 17.20 -14.07 -5.83
N VAL A 44 17.79 -14.90 -4.96
CA VAL A 44 17.16 -16.11 -4.42
C VAL A 44 15.97 -15.75 -3.51
N ILE A 45 16.03 -14.59 -2.85
CA ILE A 45 14.98 -14.10 -1.96
C ILE A 45 14.05 -13.15 -2.70
N GLU A 46 14.60 -12.17 -3.43
CA GLU A 46 13.79 -11.09 -3.99
C GLU A 46 12.89 -11.57 -5.14
N ILE A 47 13.34 -12.53 -5.96
CA ILE A 47 12.49 -13.04 -7.05
C ILE A 47 11.21 -13.69 -6.49
N PRO A 48 11.27 -14.64 -5.54
CA PRO A 48 10.07 -15.18 -4.90
C PRO A 48 9.22 -14.12 -4.18
N VAL A 49 9.84 -13.17 -3.49
CA VAL A 49 9.12 -12.11 -2.76
C VAL A 49 8.36 -11.21 -3.74
N THR A 50 9.05 -10.65 -4.74
CA THR A 50 8.44 -9.84 -5.80
C THR A 50 7.32 -10.58 -6.52
N LEU A 51 7.54 -11.83 -6.93
CA LEU A 51 6.51 -12.62 -7.62
C LEU A 51 5.33 -12.95 -6.73
N GLY A 52 5.57 -13.31 -5.47
CA GLY A 52 4.52 -13.60 -4.49
C GLY A 52 3.65 -12.39 -4.19
N LEU A 53 4.27 -11.23 -3.97
CA LEU A 53 3.57 -9.97 -3.75
C LEU A 53 2.80 -9.51 -5.00
N GLY A 54 3.43 -9.60 -6.18
CA GLY A 54 2.78 -9.30 -7.45
C GLY A 54 1.58 -10.20 -7.72
N ALA A 55 1.72 -11.51 -7.45
CA ALA A 55 0.62 -12.47 -7.56
C ALA A 55 -0.50 -12.16 -6.57
N ALA A 56 -0.19 -11.89 -5.29
CA ALA A 56 -1.19 -11.54 -4.29
C ALA A 56 -1.99 -10.28 -4.68
N LEU A 57 -1.30 -9.24 -5.17
CA LEU A 57 -1.91 -8.01 -5.64
C LEU A 57 -2.75 -8.20 -6.91
N GLY A 58 -2.27 -8.98 -7.87
CA GLY A 58 -3.00 -9.26 -9.11
C GLY A 58 -4.23 -10.12 -8.86
N MET A 59 -4.08 -11.17 -8.05
CA MET A 59 -5.14 -12.12 -7.71
C MET A 59 -6.30 -11.44 -6.99
N SER A 60 -6.00 -10.43 -6.15
CA SER A 60 -7.03 -9.64 -5.46
C SER A 60 -8.04 -9.01 -6.42
N ARG A 61 -7.59 -8.55 -7.60
CA ARG A 61 -8.49 -7.96 -8.61
C ARG A 61 -9.40 -8.99 -9.25
N VAL A 62 -8.89 -10.20 -9.51
CA VAL A 62 -9.68 -11.30 -10.07
C VAL A 62 -10.75 -11.74 -9.06
N PHE A 63 -10.32 -12.05 -7.83
CA PHE A 63 -11.22 -12.46 -6.74
C PHE A 63 -12.31 -11.42 -6.45
N SER A 64 -11.98 -10.12 -6.53
CA SER A 64 -12.95 -9.06 -6.29
C SER A 64 -14.15 -9.11 -7.25
N ARG A 65 -13.96 -9.57 -8.49
CA ARG A 65 -15.03 -9.60 -9.51
C ARG A 65 -15.90 -10.84 -9.40
N GLU A 66 -15.32 -11.98 -9.06
CA GLU A 66 -16.00 -13.27 -9.09
C GLU A 66 -16.70 -13.60 -7.76
N VAL A 67 -16.01 -13.34 -6.65
CA VAL A 67 -16.41 -13.83 -5.32
C VAL A 67 -17.21 -12.80 -4.54
N LEU A 68 -16.91 -11.51 -4.72
CA LEU A 68 -17.61 -10.49 -3.95
C LEU A 68 -19.04 -10.32 -4.47
N ARG A 69 -19.92 -10.10 -3.51
CA ARG A 69 -21.31 -9.75 -3.71
C ARG A 69 -21.59 -8.43 -2.97
N PRO A 70 -22.57 -7.63 -3.44
CA PRO A 70 -23.02 -6.47 -2.71
C PRO A 70 -23.37 -6.86 -1.27
N ALA A 71 -23.04 -6.02 -0.31
CA ALA A 71 -23.45 -6.25 1.08
C ALA A 71 -24.97 -6.04 1.26
N CYS A 72 -25.55 -5.10 0.52
CA CYS A 72 -26.94 -4.68 0.60
C CYS A 72 -27.35 -3.94 -0.68
N ASN A 73 -28.67 -3.82 -0.91
CA ASN A 73 -29.23 -3.02 -2.01
C ASN A 73 -30.71 -2.68 -1.75
N PRO A 74 -31.06 -1.42 -1.36
CA PRO A 74 -30.17 -0.36 -0.90
C PRO A 74 -29.63 -0.66 0.51
N CYS A 75 -28.52 -0.03 0.86
CA CYS A 75 -28.00 -0.08 2.22
C CYS A 75 -28.67 0.99 3.10
N ASN A 76 -28.95 0.68 4.36
CA ASN A 76 -29.59 1.61 5.29
C ASN A 76 -28.54 2.47 6.02
N PRO A 77 -28.53 3.82 5.85
CA PRO A 77 -27.61 4.70 6.58
C PRO A 77 -27.76 4.63 8.10
N ALA A 78 -28.94 4.22 8.60
CA ALA A 78 -29.22 4.11 10.03
C ALA A 78 -28.43 2.98 10.72
N ASP A 79 -27.85 2.05 9.95
CA ASP A 79 -27.03 0.94 10.46
C ASP A 79 -25.54 1.32 10.59
N VAL A 80 -25.16 2.52 10.11
CA VAL A 80 -23.79 3.04 10.17
C VAL A 80 -23.60 3.85 11.46
N ASN A 81 -22.42 3.76 12.07
CA ASN A 81 -22.10 4.54 13.28
C ASN A 81 -22.26 6.06 13.05
N ALA A 82 -22.48 6.81 14.13
CA ALA A 82 -22.83 8.23 14.04
C ALA A 82 -21.75 9.08 13.34
N PHE A 83 -20.47 8.76 13.53
CA PHE A 83 -19.36 9.50 12.90
C PHE A 83 -19.38 9.33 11.39
N ASP A 84 -19.39 8.08 10.91
CA ASP A 84 -19.38 7.77 9.47
C ASP A 84 -20.67 8.16 8.76
N ARG A 85 -21.79 8.23 9.48
CA ARG A 85 -23.08 8.63 8.90
C ARG A 85 -23.07 10.07 8.40
N THR A 86 -22.28 10.95 9.01
CA THR A 86 -22.21 12.38 8.66
C THR A 86 -21.66 12.64 7.26
N VAL A 87 -20.87 11.70 6.72
CA VAL A 87 -20.24 11.82 5.40
C VAL A 87 -21.02 11.11 4.29
N ILE A 88 -22.12 10.40 4.61
CA ILE A 88 -23.00 9.81 3.61
C ILE A 88 -23.72 10.94 2.85
N GLY A 89 -23.74 10.85 1.52
CA GLY A 89 -24.30 11.89 0.64
C GLY A 89 -23.31 12.97 0.22
N TRP A 90 -22.12 13.04 0.83
CA TRP A 90 -21.07 13.94 0.35
C TRP A 90 -20.32 13.31 -0.82
N HIS A 91 -20.46 13.90 -2.00
CA HIS A 91 -19.75 13.46 -3.20
C HIS A 91 -19.36 14.64 -4.09
N SER A 92 -18.19 14.54 -4.71
CA SER A 92 -17.70 15.49 -5.72
C SER A 92 -16.86 14.73 -6.73
N SER A 93 -17.17 14.89 -8.02
CA SER A 93 -16.35 14.34 -9.12
C SER A 93 -14.94 14.91 -9.08
N ASP A 94 -14.84 16.22 -8.81
CA ASP A 94 -13.58 16.95 -8.89
C ASP A 94 -12.64 16.54 -7.76
N LEU A 95 -13.16 16.41 -6.54
CA LEU A 95 -12.36 15.92 -5.40
C LEU A 95 -11.94 14.46 -5.58
N ARG A 96 -12.76 13.64 -6.26
CA ARG A 96 -12.37 12.28 -6.63
C ARG A 96 -11.19 12.28 -7.60
N THR A 97 -11.26 13.09 -8.66
CA THR A 97 -10.16 13.22 -9.62
C THR A 97 -8.89 13.75 -8.96
N VAL A 98 -8.98 14.77 -8.11
CA VAL A 98 -7.83 15.30 -7.36
C VAL A 98 -7.22 14.23 -6.46
N SER A 99 -8.05 13.42 -5.77
CA SER A 99 -7.58 12.30 -4.96
C SER A 99 -6.85 11.25 -5.80
N ASP A 100 -7.40 10.88 -6.95
CA ASP A 100 -6.81 9.89 -7.87
C ASP A 100 -5.46 10.39 -8.41
N ILE A 101 -5.36 11.68 -8.78
CA ILE A 101 -4.10 12.32 -9.21
C ILE A 101 -3.08 12.34 -8.07
N ASN A 102 -3.49 12.76 -6.87
CA ASN A 102 -2.57 12.82 -5.73
C ASN A 102 -2.03 11.44 -5.36
N TYR A 103 -2.85 10.40 -5.48
CA TYR A 103 -2.41 9.02 -5.30
C TYR A 103 -1.44 8.58 -6.40
N ALA A 104 -1.74 8.85 -7.67
CA ALA A 104 -0.82 8.54 -8.77
C ALA A 104 0.54 9.23 -8.60
N LEU A 105 0.54 10.50 -8.16
CA LEU A 105 1.76 11.22 -7.82
C LEU A 105 2.48 10.58 -6.63
N SER A 106 1.76 10.26 -5.55
CA SER A 106 2.34 9.60 -4.38
C SER A 106 3.00 8.25 -4.71
N LEU A 107 2.48 7.55 -5.71
CA LEU A 107 3.07 6.30 -6.19
C LEU A 107 4.29 6.52 -7.11
N THR A 108 4.33 7.59 -7.90
CA THR A 108 5.34 7.77 -8.96
C THR A 108 6.49 8.69 -8.56
N VAL A 109 6.24 9.71 -7.75
CA VAL A 109 7.23 10.69 -7.31
C VAL A 109 8.46 10.06 -6.65
N PRO A 110 8.34 9.06 -5.75
CA PRO A 110 9.50 8.36 -5.20
C PRO A 110 10.47 7.80 -6.25
N PHE A 111 9.92 7.18 -7.30
CA PHE A 111 10.71 6.62 -8.40
C PHE A 111 11.31 7.72 -9.26
N ALA A 112 10.55 8.76 -9.56
CA ALA A 112 11.05 9.91 -10.31
C ALA A 112 12.20 10.60 -9.58
N PHE A 113 12.08 10.82 -8.27
CA PHE A 113 13.14 11.42 -7.48
C PHE A 113 14.36 10.51 -7.36
N SER A 114 14.19 9.20 -7.19
CA SER A 114 15.31 8.24 -7.22
C SER A 114 16.02 8.20 -8.59
N PHE A 115 15.26 8.35 -9.69
CA PHE A 115 15.81 8.49 -11.03
C PHE A 115 16.63 9.78 -11.19
N PHE A 116 16.08 10.92 -10.80
CA PHE A 116 16.79 12.20 -10.88
C PHE A 116 18.01 12.25 -9.95
N ASP A 117 17.93 11.66 -8.75
CA ASP A 117 19.07 11.49 -7.84
C ASP A 117 20.20 10.71 -8.51
N THR A 118 19.87 9.64 -9.25
CA THR A 118 20.86 8.84 -9.98
C THR A 118 21.44 9.59 -11.19
N LEU A 119 20.61 10.35 -11.93
CA LEU A 119 21.07 11.11 -13.10
C LEU A 119 22.00 12.27 -12.75
N LEU A 120 21.75 12.94 -11.63
CA LEU A 120 22.46 14.16 -11.25
C LEU A 120 23.77 13.88 -10.50
N ARG A 121 24.05 12.62 -10.15
CA ARG A 121 25.20 12.25 -9.32
C ARG A 121 26.17 11.35 -10.07
N GLU A 122 27.46 11.62 -9.92
CA GLU A 122 28.55 10.76 -10.38
C GLU A 122 28.82 9.63 -9.36
N ASP A 123 27.81 8.78 -9.13
CA ASP A 123 27.86 7.71 -8.14
C ASP A 123 28.43 6.40 -8.72
N CYS A 124 29.14 5.59 -7.91
CA CYS A 124 29.82 4.37 -8.38
C CYS A 124 28.89 3.18 -8.67
N ASP A 125 27.64 3.19 -8.21
CA ASP A 125 26.66 2.12 -8.44
C ASP A 125 25.62 2.46 -9.52
N GLY A 126 25.48 3.75 -9.87
CA GLY A 126 24.69 4.26 -10.99
C GLY A 126 23.35 3.57 -11.18
N TRP A 127 23.09 3.09 -12.39
CA TRP A 127 21.86 2.37 -12.75
C TRP A 127 21.62 1.09 -11.92
N GLY A 128 22.68 0.43 -11.45
CA GLY A 128 22.58 -0.77 -10.62
C GLY A 128 22.04 -0.45 -9.22
N GLY A 129 22.48 0.66 -8.63
CA GLY A 129 21.95 1.17 -7.37
C GLY A 129 20.48 1.57 -7.48
N MET A 130 20.15 2.30 -8.55
CA MET A 130 18.77 2.71 -8.83
C MET A 130 17.84 1.50 -9.00
N ALA A 131 18.28 0.44 -9.68
CA ALA A 131 17.48 -0.76 -9.87
C ALA A 131 17.14 -1.44 -8.53
N LYS A 132 18.09 -1.49 -7.58
CA LYS A 132 17.85 -2.04 -6.23
C LYS A 132 16.85 -1.19 -5.45
N ASP A 133 17.00 0.13 -5.51
CA ASP A 133 16.07 1.05 -4.84
C ASP A 133 14.66 0.94 -5.41
N PHE A 134 14.54 0.85 -6.73
CA PHE A 134 13.27 0.65 -7.41
C PHE A 134 12.62 -0.67 -7.02
N LEU A 135 13.41 -1.74 -6.91
CA LEU A 135 12.92 -3.04 -6.46
C LEU A 135 12.31 -2.94 -5.07
N VAL A 136 13.04 -2.38 -4.10
CA VAL A 136 12.56 -2.24 -2.72
C VAL A 136 11.32 -1.33 -2.63
N LEU A 137 11.29 -0.23 -3.38
CA LEU A 137 10.10 0.64 -3.45
C LEU A 137 8.89 -0.09 -4.04
N ALA A 138 9.10 -0.86 -5.12
CA ALA A 138 8.04 -1.64 -5.75
C ALA A 138 7.51 -2.72 -4.80
N GLU A 139 8.39 -3.46 -4.14
CA GLU A 139 8.01 -4.49 -3.17
C GLU A 139 7.28 -3.89 -1.97
N THR A 140 7.73 -2.73 -1.46
CA THR A 140 7.02 -2.00 -0.40
C THR A 140 5.59 -1.65 -0.83
N ALA A 141 5.42 -1.11 -2.05
CA ALA A 141 4.11 -0.77 -2.58
C ALA A 141 3.22 -2.02 -2.75
N MET A 142 3.77 -3.10 -3.30
CA MET A 142 3.03 -4.35 -3.49
C MET A 142 2.65 -5.00 -2.16
N ALA A 143 3.54 -5.00 -1.17
CA ALA A 143 3.25 -5.48 0.18
C ALA A 143 2.13 -4.67 0.82
N ALA A 144 2.24 -3.34 0.84
CA ALA A 144 1.23 -2.46 1.43
C ALA A 144 -0.15 -2.64 0.77
N LEU A 145 -0.20 -2.70 -0.56
CA LEU A 145 -1.46 -2.87 -1.29
C LEU A 145 -2.03 -4.29 -1.17
N SER A 146 -1.18 -5.32 -1.09
CA SER A 146 -1.63 -6.70 -0.86
C SER A 146 -2.21 -6.85 0.54
N THR A 147 -1.56 -6.29 1.56
CA THR A 147 -2.08 -6.26 2.93
C THR A 147 -3.37 -5.45 3.02
N ASN A 148 -3.43 -4.28 2.37
CA ASN A 148 -4.65 -3.48 2.31
C ASN A 148 -5.82 -4.27 1.70
N ASN A 149 -5.57 -4.97 0.58
CA ASN A 149 -6.56 -5.82 -0.04
C ASN A 149 -7.00 -6.92 0.91
N PHE A 150 -6.05 -7.66 1.51
CA PHE A 150 -6.36 -8.73 2.45
C PHE A 150 -7.29 -8.27 3.58
N ILE A 151 -6.97 -7.14 4.22
CA ILE A 151 -7.81 -6.56 5.28
C ILE A 151 -9.17 -6.16 4.71
N SER A 152 -9.22 -5.53 3.54
CA SER A 152 -10.46 -5.11 2.90
C SER A 152 -11.37 -6.30 2.57
N PHE A 153 -10.79 -7.41 2.11
CA PHE A 153 -11.51 -8.68 1.86
C PHE A 153 -12.01 -9.34 3.14
N ALA A 154 -11.30 -9.19 4.25
CA ALA A 154 -11.72 -9.70 5.55
C ALA A 154 -12.87 -8.86 6.14
N VAL A 155 -12.77 -7.53 6.07
CA VAL A 155 -13.74 -6.62 6.70
C VAL A 155 -15.00 -6.44 5.85
N ARG A 156 -14.87 -6.41 4.52
CA ARG A 156 -15.98 -6.24 3.55
C ARG A 156 -16.90 -5.03 3.82
N ARG A 157 -16.35 -3.92 4.30
CA ARG A 157 -17.13 -2.71 4.64
C ARG A 157 -17.68 -2.00 3.39
N PRO A 158 -19.00 -1.72 3.32
CA PRO A 158 -19.59 -0.95 2.23
C PRO A 158 -19.08 0.50 2.16
N ARG A 159 -18.89 1.02 0.94
CA ARG A 159 -18.57 2.42 0.65
C ARG A 159 -19.78 3.33 0.89
N PRO A 160 -19.59 4.61 1.25
CA PRO A 160 -20.69 5.56 1.47
C PRO A 160 -21.70 5.64 0.32
N LEU A 161 -21.24 5.52 -0.93
CA LEU A 161 -22.11 5.56 -2.12
C LEU A 161 -23.16 4.42 -2.16
N ALA A 162 -22.92 3.29 -1.48
CA ALA A 162 -23.88 2.18 -1.43
C ALA A 162 -25.17 2.53 -0.66
N TYR A 163 -25.11 3.58 0.18
CA TYR A 163 -26.20 4.09 1.01
C TYR A 163 -26.98 5.25 0.36
N ASP A 164 -26.59 5.70 -0.84
CA ASP A 164 -27.20 6.85 -1.52
C ASP A 164 -27.87 6.42 -2.84
N PRO A 165 -29.13 5.95 -2.80
CA PRO A 165 -29.88 5.59 -4.00
C PRO A 165 -30.34 6.79 -4.81
N THR A 166 -30.22 8.02 -4.29
CA THR A 166 -30.68 9.24 -4.95
C THR A 166 -29.70 9.75 -6.00
N HIS A 167 -28.39 9.64 -5.75
CA HIS A 167 -27.36 10.19 -6.65
C HIS A 167 -26.60 9.12 -7.45
N PHE A 168 -26.69 7.84 -7.06
CA PHE A 168 -25.95 6.75 -7.69
C PHE A 168 -26.86 5.66 -8.27
N SER A 169 -26.53 5.21 -9.48
CA SER A 169 -27.23 4.10 -10.12
C SER A 169 -27.10 2.80 -9.30
N GLU A 170 -28.06 1.90 -9.45
CA GLU A 170 -28.01 0.59 -8.80
C GLU A 170 -26.75 -0.19 -9.16
N GLU A 171 -26.34 -0.16 -10.43
CA GLU A 171 -25.09 -0.76 -10.88
C GLU A 171 -23.87 -0.18 -10.14
N ALA A 172 -23.80 1.15 -10.03
CA ALA A 172 -22.72 1.82 -9.34
C ALA A 172 -22.69 1.44 -7.86
N ARG A 173 -23.85 1.25 -7.21
CA ARG A 173 -23.96 0.87 -5.79
C ARG A 173 -23.71 -0.61 -5.53
N THR A 174 -24.03 -1.48 -6.46
CA THR A 174 -23.88 -2.94 -6.35
C THR A 174 -22.57 -3.46 -6.94
N SER A 175 -21.69 -2.57 -7.40
CA SER A 175 -20.36 -2.97 -7.89
C SER A 175 -19.58 -3.76 -6.82
N ALA A 176 -18.87 -4.79 -7.27
CA ALA A 176 -18.21 -5.75 -6.38
C ALA A 176 -17.12 -5.11 -5.48
N THR A 177 -16.53 -3.99 -5.92
CA THR A 177 -15.51 -3.24 -5.18
C THR A 177 -16.07 -2.30 -4.12
N ASN A 178 -17.40 -2.11 -4.06
CA ASN A 178 -18.02 -1.26 -3.05
C ASN A 178 -17.98 -1.82 -1.64
N VAL A 179 -17.67 -3.11 -1.46
CA VAL A 179 -17.46 -3.70 -0.14
C VAL A 179 -16.00 -3.61 0.31
N LEU A 180 -15.14 -2.92 -0.42
CA LEU A 180 -13.71 -2.80 -0.11
C LEU A 180 -13.36 -1.36 0.30
N SER A 181 -14.11 -0.78 1.24
CA SER A 181 -13.91 0.61 1.65
C SER A 181 -12.83 0.80 2.72
N PHE A 182 -12.46 -0.25 3.46
CA PHE A 182 -11.64 -0.12 4.66
C PHE A 182 -10.56 -1.21 4.75
N PRO A 183 -9.28 -0.83 4.94
CA PRO A 183 -8.75 0.54 4.93
C PRO A 183 -8.63 1.14 3.52
N SER A 184 -8.43 2.45 3.40
CA SER A 184 -8.24 3.12 2.10
C SER A 184 -6.94 2.65 1.42
N GLY A 185 -7.05 2.13 0.20
CA GLY A 185 -5.89 1.76 -0.62
C GLY A 185 -5.03 2.95 -1.02
N HIS A 186 -5.63 4.12 -1.28
CA HIS A 186 -4.88 5.35 -1.61
C HIS A 186 -4.00 5.77 -0.44
N THR A 187 -4.56 5.76 0.77
CA THR A 187 -3.84 6.12 2.00
C THR A 187 -2.73 5.12 2.31
N ALA A 188 -3.04 3.82 2.24
CA ALA A 188 -2.06 2.76 2.52
C ALA A 188 -0.87 2.82 1.56
N GLY A 189 -1.13 2.91 0.25
CA GLY A 189 -0.07 3.00 -0.76
C GLY A 189 0.77 4.27 -0.66
N SER A 190 0.11 5.43 -0.51
CA SER A 190 0.82 6.72 -0.40
C SER A 190 1.70 6.77 0.83
N PHE A 191 1.18 6.35 1.99
CA PHE A 191 1.95 6.36 3.24
C PHE A 191 3.13 5.40 3.20
N ALA A 192 2.93 4.18 2.66
CA ALA A 192 3.99 3.19 2.55
C ALA A 192 5.16 3.70 1.70
N LEU A 193 4.87 4.23 0.51
CA LEU A 193 5.90 4.75 -0.39
C LEU A 193 6.56 6.03 0.11
N ALA A 194 5.81 6.96 0.71
CA ALA A 194 6.38 8.15 1.32
C ALA A 194 7.37 7.78 2.44
N THR A 195 7.01 6.82 3.29
CA THR A 195 7.87 6.35 4.38
C THR A 195 9.10 5.62 3.84
N ALA A 196 8.93 4.70 2.89
CA ALA A 196 10.03 3.95 2.29
C ALA A 196 11.01 4.88 1.58
N TYR A 197 10.51 5.85 0.81
CA TYR A 197 11.35 6.82 0.12
C TYR A 197 12.04 7.77 1.09
N SER A 198 11.36 8.27 2.12
CA SER A 198 11.99 9.10 3.15
C SER A 198 13.16 8.36 3.81
N ARG A 199 13.00 7.06 4.08
CA ARG A 199 14.05 6.22 4.65
C ARG A 199 15.20 6.03 3.66
N LEU A 200 14.90 5.66 2.42
CA LEU A 200 15.88 5.52 1.35
C LEU A 200 16.71 6.80 1.18
N TYR A 201 16.04 7.94 1.04
CA TYR A 201 16.67 9.24 0.90
C TYR A 201 17.61 9.55 2.06
N THR A 202 17.16 9.29 3.30
CA THR A 202 17.98 9.49 4.51
C THR A 202 19.23 8.60 4.51
N MET A 203 19.11 7.34 4.09
CA MET A 203 20.26 6.44 4.05
C MET A 203 21.31 6.89 3.02
N ARG A 204 20.86 7.31 1.83
CA ARG A 204 21.73 7.89 0.78
C ARG A 204 22.38 9.23 1.22
N HIS A 205 21.66 10.06 1.97
CA HIS A 205 22.07 11.44 2.31
C HIS A 205 22.48 11.65 3.78
N SER A 206 22.75 10.58 4.51
CA SER A 206 23.06 10.60 5.95
C SER A 206 24.29 11.47 6.33
N GLY A 207 25.17 11.79 5.38
CA GLY A 207 26.33 12.66 5.61
C GLY A 207 26.13 14.17 5.40
N HIS A 208 24.95 14.63 4.95
CA HIS A 208 24.74 16.04 4.57
C HIS A 208 24.21 16.94 5.72
N TRP A 209 23.74 16.34 6.81
CA TRP A 209 23.19 17.08 7.97
C TRP A 209 24.24 17.49 9.01
N SER A 210 25.43 16.90 8.98
CA SER A 210 26.53 17.22 9.88
C SER A 210 27.29 18.51 9.52
N SER A 211 27.08 19.06 8.31
CA SER A 211 27.74 20.30 7.84
C SER A 211 26.87 21.56 7.96
N VAL A 212 25.58 21.43 8.32
CA VAL A 212 24.64 22.56 8.46
C VAL A 212 24.61 23.11 9.89
N PHE A 213 25.14 22.36 10.86
CA PHE A 213 25.18 22.73 12.28
C PHE A 213 26.60 22.86 12.85
N VAL A 214 27.60 23.08 12.00
CA VAL A 214 28.98 23.41 12.42
C VAL A 214 29.35 24.79 11.90
#